data_AF-A0A135RVH1-F1
#
_entry.id   AF-A0A135RVH1-F1
#
_cell.length_a   1.000
_cell.length_b   1.000
_cell.length_c   1.000
_cell.angle_alpha   90.00
_cell.angle_beta   90.00
_cell.angle_gamma   90.00
#
_symmetry.space_group_name_H-M   'P 1'
#
loop_
_entity.id
_entity.type
_entity.pdbx_description
1 polymer ?
#
loop_
_entity_poly.entity_id
_entity_poly.type
_entity_poly.pdbx_seq_one_letter_code
_entity_poly.pdbx_strand_id
1 'polypeptide(L)'
;MTSSIGDWKLYLQRCYDNLEPGGWIELQEFDLYPRSDDGTLTHEHSLIKWCDLLLEASEKFGRPYVEVPPLKDLLTEVGFVDVSLDLYKWPTNTWPKNEKYKEIGSWHGENVSSGLEGFTMAALTRALDWTRDEVNVFLIDVRNNIKDRTIHAWWPAYFIIGRKPEKEYSPASPAPPSPEAAASPPAQTPAPAEASAPAEISASATSPTSVPSLAPAQSQTAA
;
A
#
# COMPACT_ATOMS: atom_id res chain seq x y z
N MET A 1 7.86 3.62 8.08
CA MET A 1 8.82 4.56 7.46
C MET A 1 8.82 5.94 8.12
N THR A 2 7.82 6.27 8.93
CA THR A 2 7.58 7.56 9.62
C THR A 2 8.82 8.36 10.10
N SER A 3 9.89 7.76 10.63
CA SER A 3 11.11 8.47 11.08
C SER A 3 12.29 8.48 10.10
N SER A 4 12.16 7.84 8.94
CA SER A 4 13.26 7.69 7.96
C SER A 4 13.22 8.73 6.84
N ILE A 5 12.08 9.39 6.64
CA ILE A 5 11.87 10.43 5.62
C ILE A 5 11.82 11.80 6.30
N GLY A 6 12.76 12.67 5.96
CA GLY A 6 12.83 14.03 6.51
C GLY A 6 11.92 15.05 5.82
N ASP A 7 11.55 14.81 4.56
CA ASP A 7 10.63 15.66 3.80
C ASP A 7 9.67 14.78 3.00
N TRP A 8 8.48 14.59 3.55
CA TRP A 8 7.43 13.77 2.96
C TRP A 8 6.86 14.37 1.68
N LYS A 9 6.79 15.70 1.58
CA LYS A 9 6.24 16.36 0.40
C LYS A 9 7.17 16.15 -0.79
N LEU A 10 8.46 16.36 -0.59
CA LEU A 10 9.47 16.11 -1.61
C LEU A 10 9.53 14.63 -1.99
N TYR A 11 9.43 13.72 -1.03
CA TYR A 11 9.39 12.28 -1.29
C TYR A 11 8.20 11.90 -2.18
N LEU A 12 7.00 12.33 -1.81
CA LEU A 12 5.78 12.04 -2.56
C LEU A 12 5.76 12.71 -3.93
N GLN A 13 6.28 13.93 -4.06
CA GLN A 13 6.45 14.59 -5.34
C GLN A 13 7.34 13.76 -6.27
N ARG A 14 8.47 13.25 -5.77
CA ARG A 14 9.36 12.38 -6.55
C ARG A 14 8.67 11.09 -6.95
N CYS A 15 7.89 10.47 -6.06
CA CYS A 15 7.08 9.31 -6.43
C CYS A 15 6.12 9.67 -7.56
N TYR A 16 5.36 10.76 -7.42
CA TYR A 16 4.41 11.23 -8.42
C TYR A 16 5.07 11.47 -9.79
N ASP A 17 6.21 12.17 -9.82
CA ASP A 17 6.92 12.50 -11.06
C ASP A 17 7.40 11.26 -11.81
N ASN A 18 7.75 10.19 -11.08
CA ASN A 18 8.28 8.94 -11.64
C ASN A 18 7.21 7.86 -11.89
N LEU A 19 5.96 8.08 -11.47
CA LEU A 19 4.86 7.18 -11.78
C LEU A 19 4.32 7.43 -13.20
N GLU A 20 4.00 6.35 -13.91
CA GLU A 20 3.23 6.46 -15.17
C GLU A 20 1.80 6.96 -14.88
N PRO A 21 1.15 7.66 -15.83
CA PRO A 21 -0.26 8.02 -15.72
C PRO A 21 -1.12 6.77 -15.45
N GLY A 22 -2.04 6.87 -14.49
CA GLY A 22 -2.83 5.73 -14.01
C GLY A 22 -2.12 4.80 -13.01
N GLY A 23 -0.83 5.00 -12.73
CA GLY A 23 -0.07 4.23 -11.74
C GLY A 23 -0.49 4.50 -10.30
N TRP A 24 -0.26 3.54 -9.41
CA TRP A 24 -0.64 3.60 -7.99
C TRP A 24 0.57 3.69 -7.07
N ILE A 25 0.41 4.44 -5.98
CA ILE A 25 1.29 4.41 -4.82
C ILE A 25 0.52 3.85 -3.62
N GLU A 26 1.21 3.08 -2.79
CA GLU A 26 0.72 2.62 -1.50
C GLU A 26 1.77 2.91 -0.43
N LEU A 27 1.35 3.57 0.66
CA LEU A 27 2.14 3.77 1.86
C LEU A 27 1.58 2.87 2.96
N GLN A 28 2.46 2.07 3.58
CA GLN A 28 2.13 1.24 4.74
C GLN A 28 2.91 1.74 5.95
N GLU A 29 2.20 2.39 6.88
CA GLU A 29 2.83 3.12 7.97
C GLU A 29 2.25 2.72 9.33
N PHE A 30 3.14 2.50 10.28
CA PHE A 30 2.78 2.33 11.69
C PHE A 30 2.90 3.66 12.42
N ASP A 31 1.91 3.95 13.24
CA ASP A 31 1.98 5.03 14.21
C ASP A 31 3.02 4.73 15.29
N LEU A 32 3.61 5.76 15.88
CA LEU A 32 4.60 5.59 16.95
C LEU A 32 3.95 5.10 18.25
N TYR A 33 2.70 5.49 18.48
CA TYR A 33 2.01 5.21 19.74
C TYR A 33 1.01 4.07 19.60
N PRO A 34 1.13 3.00 20.41
CA PRO A 34 0.06 2.03 20.56
C PRO A 34 -1.14 2.67 21.26
N ARG A 35 -2.33 2.20 20.91
CA ARG A 35 -3.61 2.64 21.46
C ARG A 35 -4.29 1.48 22.18
N SER A 36 -5.28 1.80 23.01
CA SER A 36 -6.17 0.84 23.67
C SER A 36 -7.58 1.40 23.64
N ASP A 37 -8.57 0.54 23.35
CA ASP A 37 -9.98 0.95 23.27
C ASP A 37 -10.67 0.94 24.65
N ASP A 38 -10.08 0.28 25.65
CA ASP A 38 -10.67 0.06 26.97
C ASP A 38 -9.85 0.65 28.13
N GLY A 39 -8.81 1.43 27.81
CA GLY A 39 -8.00 2.14 28.79
C GLY A 39 -7.02 1.26 29.58
N THR A 40 -6.83 0.01 29.18
CA THR A 40 -5.85 -0.90 29.79
C THR A 40 -4.39 -0.48 29.56
N LEU A 41 -4.12 0.28 28.50
CA LEU A 41 -2.84 0.92 28.25
C LEU A 41 -2.88 2.36 28.75
N THR A 42 -1.91 2.72 29.58
CA THR A 42 -1.81 4.04 30.23
C THR A 42 -0.39 4.60 30.14
N HIS A 43 -0.20 5.89 30.45
CA HIS A 43 1.11 6.56 30.40
C HIS A 43 2.12 6.03 31.43
N GLU A 44 1.67 5.32 32.47
CA GLU A 44 2.53 4.71 33.47
C GLU A 44 3.30 3.51 32.93
N HIS A 45 2.79 2.87 31.88
CA HIS A 45 3.37 1.68 31.27
C HIS A 45 4.69 2.00 30.57
N SER A 46 5.68 1.13 30.77
CA SER A 46 6.99 1.24 30.11
C SER A 46 6.88 1.19 28.59
N LEU A 47 5.84 0.56 28.03
CA LEU A 47 5.56 0.60 26.60
C LEU A 47 5.31 2.03 26.07
N ILE A 48 4.52 2.84 26.77
CA ILE A 48 4.26 4.23 26.37
C ILE A 48 5.51 5.10 26.59
N LYS A 49 6.17 4.93 27.74
CA LYS A 49 7.44 5.63 28.03
C LYS A 49 8.51 5.34 26.98
N TRP A 50 8.53 4.11 26.45
CA TRP A 50 9.44 3.74 25.38
C TRP A 50 9.15 4.52 24.10
N CYS A 51 7.88 4.67 23.71
CA CYS A 51 7.48 5.51 22.58
C CYS A 51 7.88 6.99 22.80
N ASP A 52 7.69 7.53 24.01
CA ASP A 52 8.07 8.91 24.35
C ASP A 52 9.59 9.13 24.20
N LEU A 53 10.40 8.21 24.71
CA LEU A 53 11.86 8.28 24.58
C LEU A 53 12.31 8.16 23.12
N LEU A 54 11.64 7.34 22.31
CA LEU A 54 11.91 7.25 20.88
C LEU A 54 11.53 8.53 20.15
N LEU A 55 10.41 9.18 20.52
CA LEU A 55 10.01 10.48 19.97
C LEU A 55 11.08 11.53 20.30
N GLU A 56 11.45 11.68 21.57
CA GLU A 56 12.47 12.65 22.00
C GLU A 56 13.81 12.43 21.27
N ALA A 57 14.25 11.17 21.15
CA ALA A 57 15.48 10.85 20.43
C ALA A 57 15.38 11.20 18.93
N SER A 58 14.22 10.96 18.31
CA SER A 58 13.98 11.28 16.90
C SER A 58 14.02 12.79 16.62
N GLU A 59 13.49 13.60 17.53
CA GLU A 59 13.53 15.05 17.47
C GLU A 59 14.97 15.56 17.57
N LYS A 60 15.77 15.02 18.49
CA LYS A 60 17.20 15.35 18.62
C LYS A 60 18.02 14.96 17.40
N PHE A 61 17.64 13.89 16.69
CA PHE A 61 18.24 13.54 15.40
C PHE A 61 17.75 14.40 14.23
N GLY A 62 16.82 15.33 14.45
CA GLY A 62 16.25 16.19 13.41
C GLY A 62 15.33 15.43 12.44
N ARG A 63 14.78 14.29 12.88
CA ARG A 63 13.88 13.43 12.09
C ARG A 63 12.71 12.97 12.96
N PRO A 64 11.83 13.89 13.41
CA PRO A 64 10.71 13.54 14.24
C PRO A 64 9.81 12.52 13.53
N TYR A 65 9.20 11.63 14.31
CA TYR A 65 8.10 10.82 13.80
C TYR A 65 6.98 11.74 13.31
N VAL A 66 6.43 11.42 12.15
CA VAL A 66 5.27 12.13 11.61
C VAL A 66 3.98 11.41 11.93
N GLU A 67 2.92 12.18 12.15
CA GLU A 67 1.57 11.62 12.14
C GLU A 67 1.24 11.10 10.75
N VAL A 68 0.65 9.91 10.72
CA VAL A 68 0.37 9.21 9.46
C VAL A 68 -0.89 9.72 8.74
N PRO A 69 -2.04 10.02 9.42
CA PRO A 69 -3.24 10.46 8.72
C PRO A 69 -3.06 11.68 7.81
N PRO A 70 -2.29 12.73 8.19
CA PRO A 70 -2.02 13.88 7.31
C PRO A 70 -1.30 13.53 6.00
N LEU A 71 -0.62 12.38 5.90
CA LEU A 71 0.03 11.97 4.65
C LEU A 71 -0.99 11.76 3.52
N LYS A 72 -2.24 11.39 3.84
CA LYS A 72 -3.33 11.30 2.86
C LYS A 72 -3.60 12.64 2.18
N ASP A 73 -3.64 13.71 2.98
CA ASP A 73 -3.87 15.06 2.48
C ASP A 73 -2.69 15.51 1.62
N LEU A 74 -1.47 15.12 2.01
CA LEU A 74 -0.26 15.40 1.25
C LEU A 74 -0.21 14.69 -0.10
N LEU A 75 -0.71 13.44 -0.20
CA LEU A 75 -0.89 12.77 -1.50
C LEU A 75 -1.83 13.59 -2.40
N THR A 76 -2.93 14.07 -1.84
CA THR A 76 -3.91 14.88 -2.58
C THR A 76 -3.29 16.20 -3.03
N GLU A 77 -2.50 16.86 -2.18
CA GLU A 77 -1.79 18.10 -2.49
C GLU A 77 -0.76 17.94 -3.62
N VAL A 78 -0.06 16.81 -3.67
CA VAL A 78 0.90 16.48 -4.74
C VAL A 78 0.21 16.21 -6.09
N GLY A 79 -1.08 15.87 -6.09
CA GLY A 79 -1.88 15.66 -7.29
C GLY A 79 -2.33 14.22 -7.52
N PHE A 80 -2.17 13.33 -6.54
CA PHE A 80 -2.80 12.01 -6.60
C PHE A 80 -4.32 12.12 -6.50
N VAL A 81 -5.02 11.22 -7.19
CA VAL A 81 -6.48 11.06 -7.17
C VAL A 81 -6.86 9.70 -6.58
N ASP A 82 -8.15 9.48 -6.32
CA ASP A 82 -8.69 8.25 -5.71
C ASP A 82 -8.01 7.90 -4.37
N VAL A 83 -7.67 8.93 -3.59
CA VAL A 83 -6.89 8.78 -2.36
C VAL A 83 -7.77 8.23 -1.23
N SER A 84 -7.38 7.09 -0.67
CA SER A 84 -8.01 6.50 0.52
C SER A 84 -6.99 6.20 1.62
N LEU A 85 -7.50 6.06 2.83
CA LEU A 85 -6.74 5.68 4.01
C LEU A 85 -7.54 4.65 4.78
N ASP A 86 -6.96 3.48 4.96
CA ASP A 86 -7.52 2.40 5.76
C ASP A 86 -6.69 2.21 7.03
N LEU A 87 -7.36 2.09 8.18
CA LEU A 87 -6.73 1.82 9.47
C LEU A 87 -6.97 0.37 9.89
N TYR A 88 -5.88 -0.34 10.16
CA TYR A 88 -5.90 -1.68 10.75
C TYR A 88 -5.33 -1.63 12.16
N LYS A 89 -6.00 -2.32 13.09
CA LYS A 89 -5.51 -2.51 14.45
C LYS A 89 -4.57 -3.71 14.47
N TRP A 90 -3.30 -3.50 14.77
CA TRP A 90 -2.31 -4.55 14.92
C TRP A 90 -2.03 -4.83 16.40
N PRO A 91 -2.62 -5.89 16.98
CA PRO A 91 -2.48 -6.15 18.41
C PRO A 91 -1.02 -6.34 18.81
N THR A 92 -0.68 -5.94 20.02
CA THR A 92 0.68 -6.09 20.56
C THR A 92 0.95 -7.54 21.02
N ASN A 93 -0.10 -8.31 21.31
CA ASN A 93 -0.02 -9.72 21.69
C ASN A 93 -1.35 -10.46 21.42
N THR A 94 -1.50 -11.67 21.97
CA THR A 94 -2.63 -12.59 21.76
C THR A 94 -3.86 -12.32 22.66
N TRP A 95 -4.02 -11.09 23.16
CA TRP A 95 -5.22 -10.67 23.90
C TRP A 95 -6.54 -10.71 23.09
N PRO A 96 -6.58 -10.48 21.76
CA PRO A 96 -7.84 -10.50 21.03
C PRO A 96 -8.51 -11.88 21.04
N LYS A 97 -9.84 -11.89 21.11
CA LYS A 97 -10.62 -13.14 21.02
C LYS A 97 -10.70 -13.70 19.60
N ASN A 98 -10.68 -12.84 18.59
CA ASN A 98 -10.75 -13.24 17.19
C ASN A 98 -9.44 -13.93 16.77
N GLU A 99 -9.53 -15.13 16.19
CA GLU A 99 -8.34 -15.95 15.85
C GLU A 99 -7.38 -15.26 14.87
N LYS A 100 -7.90 -14.56 13.86
CA LYS A 100 -7.06 -13.82 12.90
C LYS A 100 -6.25 -12.73 13.61
N TYR A 101 -6.89 -11.94 14.46
CA TYR A 101 -6.20 -10.88 15.21
C TYR A 101 -5.26 -11.44 16.28
N LYS A 102 -5.57 -12.60 16.85
CA LYS A 102 -4.68 -13.30 17.76
C LYS A 102 -3.40 -13.76 17.06
N GLU A 103 -3.52 -14.31 15.85
CA GLU A 103 -2.37 -14.68 15.02
C GLU A 103 -1.52 -13.46 14.66
N ILE A 104 -2.15 -12.37 14.17
CA ILE A 104 -1.45 -11.10 13.90
C ILE A 104 -0.72 -10.62 15.15
N GLY A 105 -1.38 -10.62 16.31
CA GLY A 105 -0.79 -10.20 17.58
C GLY A 105 0.38 -11.08 18.03
N SER A 106 0.34 -12.38 17.74
CA SER A 106 1.46 -13.29 18.01
C SER A 106 2.68 -12.93 17.17
N TRP A 107 2.50 -12.76 15.85
CA TRP A 107 3.59 -12.42 14.95
C TRP A 107 4.15 -11.02 15.22
N HIS A 108 3.27 -10.06 15.44
CA HIS A 108 3.66 -8.68 15.71
C HIS A 108 4.36 -8.54 17.06
N GLY A 109 3.83 -9.18 18.11
CA GLY A 109 4.46 -9.19 19.43
C GLY A 109 5.88 -9.78 19.40
N GLU A 110 6.10 -10.85 18.64
CA GLU A 110 7.44 -11.43 18.44
C GLU A 110 8.35 -10.49 17.63
N ASN A 111 7.83 -9.89 16.56
CA ASN A 111 8.57 -8.93 15.73
C ASN A 111 9.07 -7.74 16.56
N VAL A 112 8.20 -7.11 17.35
CA VAL A 112 8.58 -5.97 18.19
C VAL A 112 9.51 -6.42 19.31
N SER A 113 9.23 -7.54 19.99
CA SER A 113 10.05 -8.03 21.11
C SER A 113 11.48 -8.38 20.70
N SER A 114 11.66 -9.00 19.52
CA SER A 114 12.95 -9.38 18.97
C SER A 114 13.72 -8.18 18.39
N GLY A 115 13.01 -7.23 17.78
CA GLY A 115 13.59 -5.99 17.23
C GLY A 115 13.87 -4.90 18.26
N LEU A 116 13.34 -5.04 19.48
CA LEU A 116 13.27 -3.97 20.48
C LEU A 116 14.63 -3.31 20.79
N GLU A 117 15.68 -4.11 20.94
CA GLU A 117 17.03 -3.58 21.19
C GLU A 117 17.55 -2.78 19.99
N GLY A 118 17.30 -3.27 18.78
CA GLY A 118 17.72 -2.62 17.54
C GLY A 118 17.08 -1.24 17.34
N PHE A 119 15.80 -1.09 17.69
CA PHE A 119 15.09 0.20 17.63
C PHE A 119 15.59 1.20 18.66
N THR A 120 16.03 0.71 19.82
CA THR A 120 16.21 1.54 21.01
C THR A 120 17.66 1.95 21.24
N MET A 121 18.61 1.05 20.97
CA MET A 121 19.98 1.20 21.44
C MET A 121 20.63 2.48 20.92
N ALA A 122 20.58 2.72 19.60
CA ALA A 122 21.16 3.94 19.02
C ALA A 122 20.39 5.21 19.45
N ALA A 123 19.06 5.13 19.57
CA ALA A 123 18.23 6.25 19.97
C ALA A 123 18.60 6.74 21.38
N LEU A 124 18.54 5.84 22.37
CA LEU A 124 18.74 6.22 23.77
C LEU A 124 20.21 6.48 24.10
N THR A 125 21.15 5.72 23.53
CA THR A 125 22.58 5.92 23.87
C THR A 125 23.22 7.12 23.17
N ARG A 126 22.78 7.47 21.95
CA ARG A 126 23.40 8.56 21.18
C ARG A 126 22.66 9.89 21.27
N ALA A 127 21.34 9.87 21.48
CA ALA A 127 20.55 11.10 21.60
C ALA A 127 20.23 11.47 23.05
N LEU A 128 20.09 10.47 23.93
CA LEU A 128 19.68 10.68 25.34
C LEU A 128 20.79 10.38 26.34
N ASP A 129 21.99 10.03 25.87
CA ASP A 129 23.19 9.76 26.69
C ASP A 129 23.03 8.60 27.70
N TRP A 130 22.09 7.68 27.47
CA TRP A 130 21.95 6.48 28.30
C TRP A 130 23.13 5.54 28.10
N THR A 131 23.50 4.82 29.15
CA THR A 131 24.40 3.68 29.04
C THR A 131 23.68 2.48 28.43
N ARG A 132 24.43 1.56 27.82
CA ARG A 132 23.89 0.31 27.27
C ARG A 132 23.15 -0.51 28.34
N ASP A 133 23.66 -0.50 29.57
CA ASP A 133 23.08 -1.27 30.67
C ASP A 133 21.73 -0.68 31.12
N GLU A 134 21.60 0.64 31.22
CA GLU A 134 20.33 1.31 31.48
C GLU A 134 19.28 0.98 30.40
N VAL A 135 19.67 1.00 29.13
CA VAL A 135 18.78 0.62 28.03
C VAL A 135 18.32 -0.83 28.19
N ASN A 136 19.26 -1.76 28.41
CA ASN A 136 18.92 -3.18 28.55
C ASN A 136 17.97 -3.44 29.72
N VAL A 137 18.19 -2.80 30.87
CA VAL A 137 17.32 -2.91 32.04
C VAL A 137 15.93 -2.37 31.71
N PHE A 138 15.82 -1.19 31.12
CA PHE A 138 14.53 -0.60 30.73
C PHE A 138 13.76 -1.49 29.74
N LEU A 139 14.46 -2.09 28.77
CA LEU A 139 13.84 -2.97 27.78
C LEU A 139 13.29 -4.28 28.37
N ILE A 140 13.65 -4.66 29.60
CA ILE A 140 13.01 -5.78 30.30
C ILE A 140 11.55 -5.42 30.58
N ASP A 141 11.30 -4.23 31.15
CA ASP A 141 9.95 -3.78 31.50
C ASP A 141 9.07 -3.56 30.26
N VAL A 142 9.65 -3.03 29.18
CA VAL A 142 8.94 -2.88 27.91
C VAL A 142 8.51 -4.24 27.35
N ARG A 143 9.39 -5.26 27.37
CA ARG A 143 9.03 -6.63 26.95
C ARG A 143 7.96 -7.25 27.83
N ASN A 144 7.98 -6.96 29.13
CA ASN A 144 6.94 -7.42 30.04
C ASN A 144 5.57 -6.83 29.67
N ASN A 145 5.50 -5.53 29.36
CA ASN A 145 4.25 -4.91 28.89
C ASN A 145 3.80 -5.47 27.53
N ILE A 146 4.70 -5.71 26.59
CA ILE A 146 4.35 -6.30 25.28
C ILE A 146 3.70 -7.68 25.46
N LYS A 147 4.22 -8.51 26.37
CA LYS A 147 3.72 -9.87 26.63
C LYS A 147 2.48 -9.92 27.52
N ASP A 148 2.17 -8.85 28.25
CA ASP A 148 1.07 -8.80 29.18
C ASP A 148 -0.27 -8.75 28.43
N ARG A 149 -1.05 -9.83 28.54
CA ARG A 149 -2.35 -9.99 27.89
C ARG A 149 -3.47 -9.21 28.59
N THR A 150 -3.20 -8.61 29.75
CA THR A 150 -4.12 -7.67 30.41
C THR A 150 -4.03 -6.26 29.81
N ILE A 151 -2.96 -5.97 29.09
CA ILE A 151 -2.78 -4.73 28.34
C ILE A 151 -3.31 -4.95 26.92
N HIS A 152 -4.50 -4.44 26.61
CA HIS A 152 -5.14 -4.56 25.30
C HIS A 152 -4.63 -3.49 24.32
N ALA A 153 -3.31 -3.43 24.17
CA ALA A 153 -2.63 -2.53 23.26
C ALA A 153 -2.69 -3.02 21.81
N TRP A 154 -2.86 -2.09 20.88
CA TRP A 154 -2.74 -2.30 19.45
C TRP A 154 -2.07 -1.11 18.77
N TRP A 155 -1.32 -1.38 17.72
CA TRP A 155 -0.62 -0.39 16.93
C TRP A 155 -1.48 0.01 15.73
N PRO A 156 -1.72 1.31 15.50
CA PRO A 156 -2.39 1.77 14.29
C PRO A 156 -1.48 1.52 13.08
N ALA A 157 -1.94 0.67 12.16
CA ALA A 157 -1.31 0.43 10.87
C ALA A 157 -2.18 1.07 9.78
N TYR A 158 -1.67 2.10 9.14
CA TYR A 158 -2.38 2.82 8.09
C TYR A 158 -1.88 2.39 6.71
N PHE A 159 -2.84 2.18 5.82
CA PHE A 159 -2.61 1.88 4.42
C PHE A 159 -3.20 3.04 3.62
N ILE A 160 -2.34 3.83 2.99
CA ILE A 160 -2.73 5.00 2.22
C ILE A 160 -2.44 4.70 0.76
N ILE A 161 -3.47 4.73 -0.07
CA ILE A 161 -3.32 4.54 -1.52
C ILE A 161 -3.66 5.83 -2.25
N GLY A 162 -3.03 6.03 -3.40
CA GLY A 162 -3.37 7.08 -4.33
C GLY A 162 -2.96 6.71 -5.76
N ARG A 163 -3.68 7.23 -6.74
CA ARG A 163 -3.43 6.98 -8.15
C ARG A 163 -2.98 8.26 -8.84
N LYS A 164 -1.98 8.18 -9.71
CA LYS A 164 -1.65 9.29 -10.60
C LYS A 164 -2.77 9.43 -11.65
N PRO A 165 -3.30 10.63 -11.90
CA PRO A 165 -4.31 10.83 -12.95
C PRO A 165 -3.87 10.24 -14.29
N GLU A 166 -4.83 9.78 -15.08
CA GLU A 166 -4.55 9.48 -16.49
C GLU A 166 -4.20 10.78 -17.21
N LYS A 167 -3.38 10.69 -18.26
CA LYS A 167 -3.26 11.81 -19.20
C LYS A 167 -4.65 12.00 -19.81
N GLU A 168 -5.23 13.19 -19.68
CA GLU A 168 -6.39 13.54 -20.49
C GLU A 168 -6.03 13.26 -21.96
N TYR A 169 -6.80 12.37 -22.59
CA TYR A 169 -6.71 12.19 -24.02
C TYR A 169 -7.25 13.46 -24.68
N SER A 170 -6.36 14.38 -25.04
CA SER A 170 -6.68 15.38 -26.05
C SER A 170 -6.66 14.65 -27.39
N PRO A 171 -7.79 14.48 -28.09
CA PRO A 171 -7.72 14.06 -29.48
C PRO A 171 -6.81 15.05 -30.21
N ALA A 172 -5.82 14.53 -30.94
CA ALA A 172 -4.95 15.35 -31.76
C ALA A 172 -5.84 16.25 -32.63
N SER A 173 -5.60 17.56 -32.59
CA SER A 173 -6.21 18.49 -33.54
C SER A 173 -5.97 17.92 -34.95
N PRO A 174 -7.01 17.80 -35.79
CA PRO A 174 -6.87 17.16 -37.10
C PRO A 174 -5.72 17.82 -37.83
N ALA A 175 -4.74 17.01 -38.23
CA ALA A 175 -3.60 17.47 -39.01
C ALA A 175 -4.14 18.28 -40.21
N PRO A 176 -3.55 19.46 -40.52
CA PRO A 176 -3.97 20.21 -41.69
C PRO A 176 -3.89 19.30 -42.93
N PRO A 177 -4.87 19.36 -43.84
CA PRO A 177 -4.92 18.46 -44.98
C PRO A 177 -3.62 18.60 -45.79
N SER A 178 -3.01 17.44 -46.06
CA SER A 178 -1.85 17.34 -46.94
C SER A 178 -2.20 17.92 -48.33
N PRO A 179 -1.31 18.69 -48.98
CA PRO A 179 -1.63 19.48 -50.18
C PRO A 179 -1.89 18.67 -51.47
N GLU A 180 -2.11 17.36 -51.39
CA GLU A 180 -2.15 16.46 -52.54
C GLU A 180 -3.57 16.09 -53.02
N ALA A 181 -4.61 16.79 -52.55
CA ALA A 181 -6.01 16.53 -52.93
C ALA A 181 -6.63 17.64 -53.79
N ALA A 182 -5.86 18.28 -54.66
CA ALA A 182 -6.37 19.28 -55.60
C ALA A 182 -5.87 19.03 -57.03
N ALA A 183 -6.28 17.92 -57.64
CA ALA A 183 -6.59 17.84 -59.07
C ALA A 183 -7.04 16.41 -59.44
N SER A 184 -8.32 16.24 -59.74
CA SER A 184 -8.75 15.17 -60.64
C SER A 184 -9.82 15.76 -61.57
N PRO A 185 -9.61 15.72 -62.90
CA PRO A 185 -10.54 16.29 -63.88
C PRO A 185 -11.81 15.43 -64.04
N PRO A 186 -12.92 15.99 -64.56
CA PRO A 186 -14.23 15.36 -64.50
C PRO A 186 -14.39 14.18 -65.46
N ALA A 187 -15.26 13.26 -65.04
CA ALA A 187 -15.54 11.98 -65.66
C ALA A 187 -16.08 12.06 -67.10
N GLN A 188 -15.60 11.15 -67.95
CA GLN A 188 -16.28 10.72 -69.17
C GLN A 188 -16.80 9.29 -68.97
N THR A 189 -18.05 9.05 -69.36
CA THR A 189 -18.64 7.73 -69.65
C THR A 189 -18.94 7.69 -71.15
N PRO A 190 -19.28 6.54 -71.79
CA PRO A 190 -19.22 5.12 -71.37
C PRO A 190 -18.70 4.16 -72.49
N ALA A 191 -18.63 2.85 -72.22
CA ALA A 191 -19.11 1.77 -73.12
C ALA A 191 -19.05 0.38 -72.42
N PRO A 192 -19.96 -0.57 -72.72
CA PRO A 192 -20.14 -1.78 -71.91
C PRO A 192 -19.59 -3.08 -72.55
N ALA A 193 -19.40 -4.05 -71.65
CA ALA A 193 -19.47 -5.52 -71.81
C ALA A 193 -18.38 -6.26 -72.59
N GLU A 194 -17.71 -7.20 -71.91
CA GLU A 194 -17.69 -8.60 -72.36
C GLU A 194 -17.38 -9.57 -71.20
N ALA A 195 -18.06 -10.71 -71.24
CA ALA A 195 -18.03 -11.77 -70.25
C ALA A 195 -16.98 -12.84 -70.62
N SER A 196 -16.38 -13.48 -69.61
CA SER A 196 -15.95 -14.89 -69.71
C SER A 196 -15.74 -15.48 -68.32
N ALA A 197 -16.23 -16.70 -68.17
CA ALA A 197 -16.27 -17.52 -66.96
C ALA A 197 -15.06 -18.52 -66.92
N PRO A 198 -15.12 -19.67 -66.21
CA PRO A 198 -14.62 -19.81 -64.84
C PRO A 198 -13.62 -20.99 -64.69
N ALA A 199 -12.98 -21.14 -63.51
CA ALA A 199 -12.39 -22.38 -63.00
C ALA A 199 -11.88 -22.14 -61.57
N GLU A 200 -11.78 -23.07 -60.61
CA GLU A 200 -12.35 -24.39 -60.33
C GLU A 200 -11.93 -24.70 -58.87
N ILE A 201 -12.89 -25.20 -58.07
CA ILE A 201 -12.83 -26.26 -57.02
C ILE A 201 -11.57 -26.49 -56.17
N SER A 202 -11.74 -26.56 -54.84
CA SER A 202 -11.47 -27.75 -53.97
C SER A 202 -11.64 -27.37 -52.48
N ALA A 203 -12.78 -27.68 -51.85
CA ALA A 203 -13.05 -28.83 -50.95
C ALA A 203 -12.31 -28.75 -49.58
N SER A 204 -13.00 -28.40 -48.48
CA SER A 204 -13.77 -29.28 -47.53
C SER A 204 -12.93 -29.55 -46.25
N ALA A 205 -13.41 -29.67 -45.02
CA ALA A 205 -14.71 -29.47 -44.36
C ALA A 205 -14.50 -29.59 -42.82
N THR A 206 -15.35 -28.92 -42.03
CA THR A 206 -16.01 -29.32 -40.74
C THR A 206 -15.21 -30.14 -39.69
N SER A 207 -14.99 -29.73 -38.43
CA SER A 207 -15.93 -29.50 -37.29
C SER A 207 -16.73 -30.76 -36.85
N PRO A 208 -17.31 -30.88 -35.62
CA PRO A 208 -17.03 -30.26 -34.30
C PRO A 208 -17.26 -31.22 -33.06
N THR A 209 -17.20 -30.64 -31.84
CA THR A 209 -18.02 -30.93 -30.63
C THR A 209 -17.65 -32.07 -29.66
N SER A 210 -17.41 -31.74 -28.38
CA SER A 210 -18.38 -31.94 -27.26
C SER A 210 -17.72 -32.05 -25.87
N VAL A 211 -18.23 -31.24 -24.94
CA VAL A 211 -18.15 -31.31 -23.45
C VAL A 211 -19.40 -32.10 -22.97
N PRO A 212 -19.79 -32.23 -21.67
CA PRO A 212 -19.15 -32.22 -20.33
C PRO A 212 -19.62 -33.40 -19.43
N SER A 213 -19.31 -33.44 -18.12
CA SER A 213 -20.14 -33.95 -16.97
C SER A 213 -19.28 -34.20 -15.70
N LEU A 214 -19.37 -33.35 -14.65
CA LEU A 214 -20.11 -33.47 -13.35
C LEU A 214 -19.38 -34.12 -12.16
N ALA A 215 -19.50 -33.43 -11.01
CA ALA A 215 -19.10 -33.80 -9.65
C ALA A 215 -20.00 -34.89 -9.01
N PRO A 216 -19.77 -35.31 -7.75
CA PRO A 216 -20.41 -34.60 -6.62
C PRO A 216 -19.65 -34.58 -5.27
N ALA A 217 -20.19 -33.80 -4.34
CA ALA A 217 -19.82 -33.59 -2.94
C ALA A 217 -20.36 -34.65 -1.97
N GLN A 218 -19.84 -34.67 -0.73
CA GLN A 218 -20.41 -35.06 0.60
C GLN A 218 -19.23 -35.04 1.61
N SER A 219 -19.30 -34.83 2.94
CA SER A 219 -20.33 -34.48 3.93
C SER A 219 -19.61 -34.10 5.24
N GLN A 220 -20.33 -33.41 6.14
CA GLN A 220 -19.95 -32.99 7.50
C GLN A 220 -19.60 -34.16 8.46
N THR A 221 -18.86 -33.85 9.53
CA THR A 221 -19.19 -34.33 10.89
C THR A 221 -18.57 -33.40 11.94
N ALA A 222 -19.34 -33.20 13.01
CA ALA A 222 -19.02 -32.43 14.20
C ALA A 222 -18.38 -33.31 15.29
N ALA A 223 -17.47 -32.74 16.07
CA ALA A 223 -17.22 -32.98 17.49
C ALA A 223 -16.23 -31.92 18.00
#